data_AF-A0A7J3XH85-F1
#
_entry.id   AF-A0A7J3XH85-F1
#
_cell.length_a   1.000
_cell.length_b   1.000
_cell.length_c   1.000
_cell.angle_alpha   90.00
_cell.angle_beta   90.00
_cell.angle_gamma   90.00
#
_symmetry.space_group_name_H-M   'P 1'
#
loop_
_entity.id
_entity.type
_entity.pdbx_description
1 polymer ?
#
loop_
_entity_poly.entity_id
_entity_poly.type
_entity_poly.pdbx_seq_one_letter_code
_entity_poly.pdbx_strand_id
1 'polypeptide(L)'
;MSACPWYRDGFCTSPVHEVPTQDVVNKLQCLGGREVYSHCRYFREPAQVKEGGYDEFGKPFLMVHGLDRAPEIACEYVKVFKHEQGKYIAGCAVLGRFLGVHEVDTCSRFWRQCPFRRIGLSLGVQP
;
A
#
# COMPACT_ATOMS: atom_id res chain seq x y z
N MET A 1 4.85 19.27 17.21
CA MET A 1 4.77 17.95 17.87
C MET A 1 3.86 17.08 17.00
N SER A 2 4.42 16.17 16.22
CA SER A 2 3.60 15.16 15.54
C SER A 2 3.32 14.04 16.54
N ALA A 3 2.06 13.63 16.66
CA ALA A 3 1.69 12.48 17.48
C ALA A 3 2.00 11.16 16.73
N CYS A 4 2.08 10.04 17.46
CA CYS A 4 2.28 8.72 16.88
C CYS A 4 1.18 8.39 15.84
N PRO A 5 1.53 7.99 14.60
CA PRO A 5 0.55 7.66 13.55
C PRO A 5 -0.41 6.51 13.90
N TRP A 6 0.01 5.62 14.79
CA TRP A 6 -0.75 4.45 15.21
C TRP A 6 -1.59 4.69 16.47
N TYR A 7 -1.65 5.91 16.99
CA TYR A 7 -2.47 6.25 18.13
C TYR A 7 -3.76 6.93 17.67
N ARG A 8 -4.92 6.33 17.95
CA ARG A 8 -6.24 6.89 17.62
C ARG A 8 -7.21 6.69 18.78
N ASP A 9 -7.84 7.78 19.22
CA ASP A 9 -8.91 7.79 20.23
C ASP A 9 -8.62 7.01 21.52
N GLY A 10 -7.36 7.01 21.97
CA GLY A 10 -6.95 6.28 23.18
C GLY A 10 -6.52 4.83 22.96
N PHE A 11 -6.49 4.36 21.72
CA PHE A 11 -6.10 3.00 21.33
C PHE A 11 -4.83 2.97 20.47
N CYS A 12 -4.07 1.88 20.55
CA CYS A 12 -2.95 1.61 19.65
C CYS A 12 -3.46 0.76 18.49
N THR A 13 -3.41 1.28 17.26
CA THR A 13 -3.80 0.61 16.03
C THR A 13 -2.58 0.15 15.23
N SER A 14 -1.47 -0.17 15.91
CA SER A 14 -0.25 -0.64 15.25
C SER A 14 -0.53 -1.95 14.50
N PRO A 15 0.01 -2.13 13.28
CA PRO A 15 -0.11 -3.39 12.54
C PRO A 15 0.63 -4.55 13.21
N VAL A 16 1.46 -4.29 14.23
CA VAL A 16 2.10 -5.32 15.06
C VAL A 16 1.08 -5.99 16.00
N HIS A 17 -0.05 -5.33 16.25
CA HIS A 17 -1.14 -5.86 17.05
C HIS A 17 -2.26 -6.43 16.17
N GLU A 18 -2.74 -7.62 16.52
CA GLU A 18 -3.88 -8.26 15.86
C GLU A 18 -5.19 -7.49 16.07
N VAL A 19 -5.34 -6.80 17.21
CA VAL A 19 -6.54 -6.02 17.57
C VAL A 19 -6.12 -4.70 18.23
N PRO A 20 -6.77 -3.57 17.91
CA PRO A 20 -6.56 -2.33 18.64
C PRO A 20 -6.89 -2.47 20.14
N THR A 21 -5.95 -2.09 21.00
CA THR A 21 -6.13 -2.18 22.47
C THR A 21 -5.57 -0.95 23.18
N GLN A 22 -6.13 -0.62 24.35
CA GLN A 22 -5.65 0.43 25.25
C GLN A 22 -4.50 -0.06 26.15
N ASP A 23 -4.35 -1.37 26.36
CA ASP A 23 -3.40 -1.95 27.32
C ASP A 23 -1.94 -1.68 26.95
N VAL A 24 -1.69 -1.40 25.67
CA VAL A 24 -0.37 -1.11 25.09
C VAL A 24 -0.15 0.36 24.79
N VAL A 25 -1.15 1.20 25.08
CA VAL A 25 -1.10 2.64 24.88
C VAL A 25 -0.42 3.29 26.08
N ASN A 26 0.87 3.60 25.91
CA ASN A 26 1.52 4.55 26.79
C ASN A 26 1.28 5.97 26.27
N LYS A 27 0.36 6.71 26.89
CA LYS A 27 -0.03 8.07 26.45
C LYS A 27 1.15 9.04 26.36
N LEU A 28 2.11 8.98 27.29
CA LEU A 28 3.30 9.84 27.27
C LEU A 28 4.17 9.56 26.05
N GLN A 29 4.27 8.29 25.65
CA GLN A 29 5.05 7.87 24.50
C GLN A 29 4.31 8.14 23.17
N CYS A 30 3.02 7.84 23.09
CA CYS A 30 2.20 8.02 21.89
C CYS A 30 1.92 9.50 21.55
N LEU A 31 1.74 10.35 22.56
CA LEU A 31 1.54 11.79 22.39
C LEU A 31 2.86 12.58 22.36
N GLY A 32 3.99 11.90 22.60
CA GLY A 32 5.32 12.49 22.47
C GLY A 32 5.70 12.79 21.02
N GLY A 33 6.85 13.44 20.82
CA GLY A 33 7.41 13.67 19.49
C GLY A 33 7.93 12.38 18.82
N ARG A 34 8.39 12.51 17.57
CA ARG A 34 8.85 11.36 16.76
C ARG A 34 9.98 10.60 17.40
N GLU A 35 10.93 11.31 17.97
CA GLU A 35 12.02 10.78 18.77
C GLU A 35 11.56 9.91 19.96
N VAL A 36 10.34 10.12 20.45
CA VAL A 36 9.78 9.38 21.59
C VAL A 36 8.98 8.17 21.12
N TYR A 37 8.04 8.35 20.19
CA TYR A 37 7.18 7.24 19.75
C TYR A 37 7.88 6.26 18.82
N SER A 38 8.91 6.68 18.08
CA SER A 38 9.65 5.78 17.17
C SER A 38 10.40 4.67 17.91
N HIS A 39 10.74 4.89 19.17
CA HIS A 39 11.38 3.89 20.04
C HIS A 39 10.38 2.88 20.63
N CYS A 40 9.08 3.05 20.38
CA CYS A 40 8.06 2.11 20.84
C CYS A 40 8.22 0.76 20.12
N ARG A 41 8.16 -0.35 20.85
CA ARG A 41 8.25 -1.72 20.26
C ARG A 41 7.18 -2.01 19.21
N TYR A 42 6.05 -1.30 19.30
CA TYR A 42 4.91 -1.39 18.39
C TYR A 42 4.97 -0.40 17.26
N PHE A 43 5.94 0.51 17.25
CA PHE A 43 6.08 1.43 16.15
C PHE A 43 6.61 0.70 14.90
N ARG A 44 5.95 0.99 13.79
CA ARG A 44 6.39 0.67 12.44
C ARG A 44 6.33 1.95 11.64
N GLU A 45 7.31 2.18 10.78
CA GLU A 45 7.19 3.28 9.82
C GLU A 45 5.92 3.01 9.00
N PRO A 46 4.97 3.95 8.90
CA PRO A 46 3.84 3.79 8.01
C PRO A 46 4.40 3.50 6.61
N ALA A 47 4.01 2.37 6.03
CA ALA A 47 4.20 2.19 4.59
C ALA A 47 3.60 3.44 3.93
N GLN A 48 4.33 4.06 3.00
CA GLN A 48 3.85 5.23 2.27
C GLN A 48 2.69 4.84 1.35
N VAL A 49 1.56 4.46 1.93
CA VAL A 49 0.30 4.29 1.25
C VAL A 49 -0.20 5.71 1.02
N LYS A 50 0.08 6.25 -0.17
CA LYS A 50 -0.57 7.48 -0.61
C LYS A 50 -2.06 7.18 -0.73
N GLU A 51 -2.88 7.85 0.08
CA GLU A 51 -4.31 7.97 -0.19
C GLU A 51 -4.46 8.87 -1.42
N GLY A 52 -5.13 8.36 -2.47
CA GLY A 52 -5.11 9.00 -3.79
C GLY A 52 -3.75 8.92 -4.50
N GLY A 53 -3.59 9.65 -5.61
CA GLY A 53 -2.31 9.73 -6.34
C GLY A 53 -2.09 8.62 -7.38
N TYR A 54 -3.15 8.15 -8.01
CA TYR A 54 -3.10 7.24 -9.17
C TYR A 54 -3.58 7.93 -10.47
N ASP A 55 -3.52 9.26 -10.52
CA ASP A 55 -3.89 10.06 -11.72
C ASP A 55 -3.11 9.62 -12.97
N GLU A 56 -1.88 9.12 -12.77
CA GLU A 56 -1.03 8.55 -13.82
C GLU A 56 -1.66 7.34 -14.53
N PHE A 57 -2.65 6.68 -13.92
CA PHE A 57 -3.40 5.54 -14.47
C PHE A 57 -4.87 5.88 -14.78
N GLY A 58 -5.30 7.12 -14.54
CA GLY A 58 -6.67 7.59 -14.76
C GLY A 58 -7.66 7.19 -13.66
N LYS A 59 -8.95 7.07 -14.02
CA LYS A 59 -10.02 6.70 -13.07
C LYS A 59 -10.24 5.19 -13.04
N PRO A 60 -10.13 4.53 -11.87
CA PRO A 60 -10.37 3.09 -11.79
C PRO A 60 -11.87 2.76 -11.86
N PHE A 61 -12.24 1.87 -12.76
CA PHE A 61 -13.55 1.23 -12.74
C PHE A 61 -13.56 0.00 -11.82
N LEU A 62 -14.11 0.15 -10.62
CA LEU A 62 -13.96 -0.84 -9.55
C LEU A 62 -14.60 -2.21 -9.83
N MET A 63 -15.61 -2.28 -10.70
CA MET A 63 -16.17 -3.58 -11.12
C MET A 63 -15.15 -4.44 -11.88
N VAL A 64 -14.16 -3.82 -12.52
CA VAL A 64 -13.15 -4.50 -13.34
C VAL A 64 -11.78 -4.55 -12.64
N HIS A 65 -11.41 -3.47 -11.93
CA HIS A 65 -10.09 -3.32 -11.31
C HIS A 65 -10.06 -3.58 -9.80
N GLY A 66 -11.24 -3.61 -9.14
CA GLY A 66 -11.34 -3.68 -7.68
C GLY A 66 -11.09 -5.09 -7.16
N LEU A 67 -10.10 -5.21 -6.29
CA LEU A 67 -9.73 -6.44 -5.60
C LEU A 67 -10.19 -6.38 -4.14
N ASP A 68 -10.66 -7.51 -3.59
CA ASP A 68 -11.06 -7.61 -2.18
C ASP A 68 -9.86 -7.63 -1.22
N ARG A 69 -8.69 -8.05 -1.71
CA ARG A 69 -7.45 -8.16 -0.95
C ARG A 69 -6.28 -7.56 -1.71
N ALA A 70 -5.27 -7.11 -0.98
CA ALA A 70 -4.04 -6.64 -1.58
C ALA A 70 -3.38 -7.78 -2.38
N PRO A 71 -3.06 -7.58 -3.66
CA PRO A 71 -2.39 -8.60 -4.45
C PRO A 71 -0.89 -8.65 -4.08
N GLU A 72 -0.34 -9.86 -4.00
CA GLU A 72 1.09 -10.08 -3.84
C GLU A 72 1.75 -10.15 -5.23
N ILE A 73 2.18 -9.01 -5.75
CA ILE A 73 2.87 -8.91 -7.04
C ILE A 73 4.30 -8.45 -6.81
N ALA A 74 5.27 -9.28 -7.22
CA ALA A 74 6.69 -8.97 -7.11
C ALA A 74 7.27 -8.20 -8.31
N CYS A 75 6.43 -7.88 -9.30
CA CYS A 75 6.83 -7.08 -10.46
C CYS A 75 7.14 -5.64 -10.06
N GLU A 76 8.31 -5.14 -10.40
CA GLU A 76 8.76 -3.78 -10.08
C GLU A 76 7.91 -2.69 -10.73
N TYR A 77 7.24 -2.98 -11.85
CA TYR A 77 6.42 -2.02 -12.57
C TYR A 77 4.97 -1.97 -12.10
N VAL A 78 4.60 -2.75 -11.09
CA VAL A 78 3.23 -2.77 -10.56
C VAL A 78 3.15 -1.96 -9.28
N LYS A 79 2.25 -0.99 -9.28
CA LYS A 79 1.91 -0.18 -8.10
C LYS A 79 0.54 -0.59 -7.59
N VAL A 80 0.44 -0.86 -6.29
CA VAL A 80 -0.80 -1.24 -5.62
C VAL A 80 -1.29 -0.08 -4.77
N PHE A 81 -2.57 0.25 -4.92
CA PHE A 81 -3.22 1.33 -4.20
C PHE A 81 -4.43 0.80 -3.44
N LYS A 82 -4.75 1.45 -2.32
CA LYS A 82 -5.98 1.22 -1.58
C LYS A 82 -6.98 2.32 -1.94
N HIS A 83 -8.13 1.93 -2.47
CA HIS A 83 -9.22 2.82 -2.80
C HIS A 83 -10.04 3.16 -1.56
N GLU A 84 -10.65 4.35 -1.53
CA GLU A 84 -11.46 4.86 -0.39
C GLU A 84 -12.62 3.91 -0.02
N GLN A 85 -13.17 3.20 -1.01
CA GLN A 85 -14.21 2.19 -0.82
C GLN A 85 -13.71 0.84 -0.26
N GLY A 86 -12.48 0.80 0.26
CA GLY A 86 -11.89 -0.38 0.90
C GLY A 86 -11.38 -1.46 -0.06
N LYS A 87 -11.46 -1.24 -1.38
CA LYS A 87 -10.93 -2.11 -2.43
C LYS A 87 -9.46 -1.83 -2.69
N TYR A 88 -8.75 -2.81 -3.24
CA TYR A 88 -7.40 -2.63 -3.77
C TYR A 88 -7.43 -2.52 -5.29
N ILE A 89 -6.53 -1.73 -5.86
CA ILE A 89 -6.36 -1.58 -7.31
C ILE A 89 -4.87 -1.67 -7.63
N ALA A 90 -4.53 -2.24 -8.79
CA ALA A 90 -3.16 -2.37 -9.23
C ALA A 90 -2.99 -1.69 -10.60
N GLY A 91 -1.93 -0.90 -10.76
CA GLY A 91 -1.56 -0.24 -12.01
C GLY A 91 -0.22 -0.76 -12.53
N CYS A 92 -0.08 -0.86 -13.85
CA CYS A 92 1.18 -1.24 -14.49
C CYS A 92 1.80 0.00 -15.15
N ALA A 93 2.97 0.42 -14.68
CA ALA A 93 3.70 1.58 -15.18
C ALA A 93 4.05 1.46 -16.68
N VAL A 94 4.36 0.24 -17.16
CA VAL A 94 4.66 0.02 -18.59
C VAL A 94 3.43 0.17 -19.47
N LEU A 95 2.26 -0.29 -19.00
CA LEU A 95 1.02 -0.19 -19.76
C LEU A 95 0.32 1.17 -19.59
N GLY A 96 0.70 1.95 -18.57
CA GLY A 96 0.09 3.25 -18.27
C GLY A 96 -1.39 3.14 -17.88
N ARG A 97 -1.83 2.02 -17.32
CA ARG A 97 -3.23 1.83 -16.89
C ARG A 97 -3.37 0.87 -15.70
N PHE A 98 -4.57 0.87 -15.12
CA PHE A 98 -4.98 -0.17 -14.17
C PHE A 98 -5.07 -1.55 -14.83
N LEU A 99 -4.74 -2.56 -14.05
CA LEU A 99 -4.90 -3.97 -14.38
C LEU A 99 -6.29 -4.43 -13.94
N GLY A 100 -6.98 -5.17 -14.81
CA GLY A 100 -8.18 -5.90 -14.45
C GLY A 100 -7.87 -7.04 -13.49
N VAL A 101 -8.86 -7.50 -12.72
CA VAL A 101 -8.70 -8.57 -11.72
C VAL A 101 -8.01 -9.82 -12.28
N HIS A 102 -8.34 -10.23 -13.51
CA HIS A 102 -7.69 -11.37 -14.18
C HIS A 102 -6.23 -11.08 -14.58
N GLU A 103 -5.93 -9.86 -14.98
CA GLU A 103 -4.57 -9.44 -15.33
C GLU A 103 -3.68 -9.38 -14.09
N VAL A 104 -4.24 -8.99 -12.94
CA VAL A 104 -3.56 -8.99 -11.64
C VAL A 104 -3.14 -10.42 -11.28
N ASP A 105 -4.06 -11.40 -11.34
CA ASP A 105 -3.73 -12.80 -11.05
C ASP A 105 -2.65 -13.35 -12.01
N THR A 106 -2.80 -13.04 -13.30
CA THR A 106 -1.81 -13.43 -14.32
C THR A 106 -0.45 -12.80 -14.03
N CYS A 107 -0.43 -11.52 -13.66
CA CYS A 107 0.80 -10.80 -13.33
C CYS A 107 1.47 -11.41 -12.10
N SER A 108 0.74 -11.65 -11.01
CA SER A 108 1.28 -12.28 -9.79
C SER A 108 1.99 -13.59 -10.08
N ARG A 109 1.41 -14.43 -10.95
CA ARG A 109 1.93 -15.77 -11.28
C ARG A 109 3.08 -15.73 -12.28
N PHE A 110 3.01 -14.86 -13.29
CA PHE A 110 3.86 -14.94 -14.48
C PHE A 110 4.69 -13.66 -14.76
N TRP A 111 4.87 -12.76 -13.78
CA TRP A 111 5.60 -11.50 -13.97
C TRP A 111 7.01 -11.66 -14.55
N ARG A 112 7.73 -12.74 -14.23
CA ARG A 112 9.08 -13.01 -14.76
C ARG A 112 9.10 -13.24 -16.27
N GLN A 113 8.01 -13.78 -16.82
CA GLN A 113 7.85 -14.07 -18.24
C GLN A 113 7.08 -12.97 -18.98
N CYS A 114 6.64 -11.93 -18.25
CA CYS A 114 5.83 -10.86 -18.80
C CYS A 114 6.58 -10.14 -19.95
N PRO A 115 6.01 -10.10 -21.18
CA PRO A 115 6.63 -9.38 -22.29
C PRO A 115 6.72 -7.88 -22.00
N PHE A 116 5.72 -7.30 -21.34
CA PHE A 116 5.71 -5.88 -20.97
C PHE A 116 6.82 -5.54 -19.98
N ARG A 117 7.16 -6.42 -19.04
CA ARG A 117 8.30 -6.21 -18.13
C ARG A 117 9.62 -6.08 -18.91
N ARG A 118 9.84 -6.95 -19.91
CA ARG A 118 11.04 -6.87 -20.77
C ARG A 118 11.08 -5.56 -21.56
N ILE A 119 9.93 -5.11 -22.06
CA ILE A 119 9.81 -3.83 -22.77
C ILE A 119 10.12 -2.66 -21.82
N GLY A 120 9.56 -2.67 -20.61
CA GLY A 120 9.83 -1.65 -19.58
C GLY A 120 11.31 -1.51 -19.26
N LEU A 121 12.02 -2.65 -19.14
CA LEU A 121 13.48 -2.67 -18.93
C LEU A 121 14.23 -2.07 -20.12
N SER A 122 13.83 -2.40 -21.36
CA SER A 122 14.49 -1.87 -22.56
C SER A 122 14.28 -0.37 -22.77
N LEU A 123 13.12 0.15 -22.35
CA LEU A 123 12.75 1.56 -22.52
C LEU A 123 13.18 2.43 -21.32
N GLY A 124 13.73 1.83 -20.26
CA GLY A 124 14.12 2.55 -19.05
C GLY A 124 12.93 3.16 -18.32
N VAL A 125 11.75 2.54 -18.41
CA VAL A 125 10.56 2.97 -17.65
C VAL A 125 10.91 2.92 -16.16
N GLN A 126 10.56 3.98 -15.43
CA GLN A 126 10.78 3.99 -13.99
C GLN A 126 9.68 3.17 -13.28
N PRO A 127 10.06 2.29 -12.35
CA PRO A 127 9.12 1.53 -11.52
C PRO A 127 8.30 2.44 -10.58
#